data_AF-A0A959TUV7-F1
#
_entry.id   AF-A0A959TUV7-F1
#
_cell.length_a   1.000
_cell.length_b   1.000
_cell.length_c   1.000
_cell.angle_alpha   90.00
_cell.angle_beta   90.00
_cell.angle_gamma   90.00
#
_symmetry.space_group_name_H-M   'P 1'
#
loop_
_entity.id
_entity.type
_entity.pdbx_description
1 polymer ?
#
loop_
_entity_poly.entity_id
_entity_poly.type
_entity_poly.pdbx_seq_one_letter_code
_entity_poly.pdbx_strand_id
1 'polypeptide(L)'
;MRLLKNLLLVCALGAASSNFAQGPATTYAYLMGSSADGTVYVTEAVEIGSTDQDKAIIARFNALPKEVTSSKWNVLRVASKEEATRQFNEMGSKYATRGITVKKVQ
;
A
#
# COMPACT_ATOMS: atom_id res chain seq x y z
N MET A 1 -3.74 -59.24 -34.35
CA MET A 1 -2.64 -58.32 -34.74
C MET A 1 -2.94 -57.69 -36.10
N ARG A 2 -3.27 -56.39 -36.14
CA ARG A 2 -3.12 -55.49 -37.30
C ARG A 2 -3.38 -54.03 -36.85
N LEU A 3 -2.28 -53.33 -36.65
CA LEU A 3 -1.99 -51.90 -36.83
C LEU A 3 -3.18 -50.91 -36.91
N LEU A 4 -3.35 -50.09 -35.86
CA LEU A 4 -3.66 -48.67 -36.02
C LEU A 4 -2.60 -47.86 -35.28
N LYS A 5 -1.75 -47.20 -36.06
CA LYS A 5 -0.67 -46.31 -35.63
C LYS A 5 -1.22 -44.88 -35.49
N ASN A 6 -0.80 -44.26 -34.39
CA ASN A 6 -0.50 -42.83 -34.22
C ASN A 6 -1.63 -41.82 -34.46
N LEU A 7 -2.38 -41.54 -33.38
CA LEU A 7 -2.98 -40.22 -33.17
C LEU A 7 -2.01 -39.38 -32.32
N LEU A 8 -1.18 -38.58 -32.98
CA LEU A 8 -0.53 -37.43 -32.36
C LEU A 8 -1.56 -36.30 -32.33
N LEU A 9 -2.02 -35.88 -31.16
CA LEU A 9 -2.54 -34.54 -30.99
C LEU A 9 -2.11 -33.97 -29.64
N VAL A 10 -1.23 -32.99 -29.78
CA VAL A 10 -0.72 -32.05 -28.77
C VAL A 10 -1.88 -31.23 -28.22
N CYS A 11 -1.84 -30.92 -26.92
CA CYS A 11 -2.00 -29.58 -26.34
C CYS A 11 -2.60 -29.63 -24.93
N ALA A 12 -2.09 -28.73 -24.10
CA ALA A 12 -2.56 -28.37 -22.77
C ALA A 12 -2.20 -29.38 -21.65
N LEU A 13 -0.91 -29.39 -21.27
CA LEU A 13 -0.65 -29.34 -19.83
C LEU A 13 -1.42 -28.12 -19.31
N GLY A 14 -2.47 -28.38 -18.54
CA GLY A 14 -3.35 -27.38 -17.98
C GLY A 14 -2.54 -26.25 -17.35
N ALA A 15 -2.64 -25.08 -17.96
CA ALA A 15 -2.36 -23.85 -17.28
C ALA A 15 -3.25 -23.78 -16.03
N ALA A 16 -2.64 -23.30 -14.95
CA ALA A 16 -3.31 -22.63 -13.84
C ALA A 16 -4.34 -23.47 -13.07
N SER A 17 -3.90 -24.01 -11.95
CA SER A 17 -4.43 -23.46 -10.71
C SER A 17 -3.26 -23.03 -9.86
N SER A 18 -2.87 -21.77 -10.04
CA SER A 18 -2.17 -21.01 -9.03
C SER A 18 -2.89 -21.25 -7.71
N ASN A 19 -2.34 -22.10 -6.85
CA ASN A 19 -2.66 -22.05 -5.43
C ASN A 19 -1.99 -20.78 -4.88
N PHE A 20 -2.47 -19.62 -5.34
CA PHE A 20 -2.47 -18.44 -4.48
C PHE A 20 -3.43 -18.84 -3.36
N ALA A 21 -2.86 -19.44 -2.31
CA ALA A 21 -3.37 -19.16 -1.00
C ALA A 21 -3.40 -17.62 -0.90
N GLN A 22 -4.56 -17.04 -1.16
CA GLN A 22 -4.89 -15.68 -0.81
C GLN A 22 -4.94 -15.64 0.72
N GLY A 23 -3.79 -15.85 1.36
CA GLY A 23 -3.54 -15.22 2.65
C GLY A 23 -3.76 -13.73 2.43
N PRO A 24 -4.29 -13.01 3.42
CA PRO A 24 -4.47 -11.57 3.31
C PRO A 24 -3.16 -10.98 2.80
N ALA A 25 -3.16 -10.36 1.62
CA ALA A 25 -1.96 -9.74 1.10
C ALA A 25 -1.53 -8.71 2.14
N THR A 26 -0.49 -9.02 2.91
CA THR A 26 0.09 -8.10 3.85
C THR A 26 0.50 -6.88 3.05
N THR A 27 -0.12 -5.75 3.37
CA THR A 27 0.17 -4.48 2.71
C THR A 27 0.74 -3.53 3.73
N TYR A 28 1.50 -2.55 3.29
CA TYR A 28 1.93 -1.47 4.15
C TYR A 28 1.02 -0.29 3.92
N ALA A 29 0.80 0.53 4.94
CA ALA A 29 0.05 1.75 4.79
C ALA A 29 0.62 2.86 5.66
N TYR A 30 0.56 4.08 5.14
CA TYR A 30 0.89 5.30 5.87
C TYR A 30 -0.30 6.26 5.82
N LEU A 31 -0.35 7.17 6.79
CA LEU A 31 -1.39 8.20 6.86
C LEU A 31 -0.83 9.52 6.36
N MET A 32 -1.63 10.22 5.57
CA MET A 32 -1.31 11.55 5.08
C MET A 32 -2.45 12.51 5.40
N GLY A 33 -2.10 13.65 6.00
CA GLY A 33 -3.05 14.66 6.44
C GLY A 33 -2.58 16.06 6.09
N SER A 34 -3.52 16.96 5.80
CA SER A 34 -3.21 18.37 5.53
C SER A 34 -3.82 19.27 6.60
N SER A 35 -2.95 20.06 7.22
CA SER A 35 -3.29 21.05 8.24
C SER A 35 -3.83 22.34 7.61
N ALA A 36 -4.52 23.15 8.41
CA ALA A 36 -5.04 24.45 8.00
C ALA A 36 -3.94 25.47 7.64
N ASP A 37 -2.73 25.31 8.19
CA ASP A 37 -1.56 26.14 7.87
C ASP A 37 -0.89 25.78 6.53
N GLY A 38 -1.43 24.77 5.82
CA GLY A 38 -0.85 24.28 4.57
C GLY A 38 0.25 23.24 4.74
N THR A 39 0.60 22.85 5.96
CA THR A 39 1.56 21.76 6.23
C THR A 39 0.92 20.40 5.91
N VAL A 40 1.67 19.55 5.21
CA VAL A 40 1.30 18.14 4.97
C VAL A 40 2.05 17.27 5.97
N TYR A 41 1.31 16.46 6.72
CA TYR A 41 1.84 15.51 7.68
C TYR A 41 1.75 14.10 7.10
N VAL A 42 2.84 13.33 7.23
CA VAL A 42 2.92 11.95 6.75
C VAL A 42 3.45 11.07 7.87
N THR A 43 2.76 9.97 8.20
CA THR A 43 3.25 9.01 9.19
C THR A 43 4.23 8.02 8.57
N GLU A 44 4.91 7.27 9.43
CA GLU A 44 5.59 6.06 8.98
C GLU A 44 4.61 5.02 8.45
N ALA A 45 5.08 4.21 7.50
CA ALA A 45 4.33 3.07 7.02
C ALA A 45 4.32 1.95 8.06
N VAL A 46 3.13 1.45 8.34
CA VAL A 46 2.89 0.30 9.20
C VAL A 46 2.42 -0.87 8.36
N GLU A 47 2.77 -2.07 8.80
CA GLU A 47 2.20 -3.29 8.25
C GLU A 47 0.73 -3.38 8.64
N ILE A 48 -0.13 -3.66 7.66
CA ILE A 48 -1.57 -3.78 7.84
C ILE A 48 -2.07 -5.05 7.17
N GLY A 49 -3.12 -5.63 7.73
CA GLY A 49 -3.91 -6.65 7.04
C GLY A 49 -4.65 -6.08 5.84
N SER A 50 -5.59 -6.86 5.31
CA SER A 50 -6.31 -6.48 4.08
C SER A 50 -7.32 -5.34 4.26
N THR A 51 -7.59 -4.89 5.49
CA THR A 51 -8.64 -3.91 5.79
C THR A 51 -8.08 -2.64 6.40
N ASP A 52 -8.66 -1.48 6.10
CA ASP A 52 -8.25 -0.21 6.72
C ASP A 52 -8.70 -0.09 8.19
N GLN A 53 -9.54 -1.03 8.67
CA GLN A 53 -9.89 -1.21 10.08
C GLN A 53 -8.83 -2.02 10.84
N ASP A 54 -7.65 -2.21 10.26
CA ASP A 54 -6.55 -2.86 10.94
C ASP A 54 -6.17 -2.09 12.21
N LYS A 55 -5.90 -2.82 13.30
CA LYS A 55 -5.55 -2.24 14.60
C LYS A 55 -4.32 -1.33 14.50
N ALA A 56 -3.39 -1.62 13.59
CA ALA A 56 -2.21 -0.79 13.35
C ALA A 56 -2.59 0.60 12.80
N ILE A 57 -3.59 0.70 11.91
CA ILE A 57 -4.09 1.98 11.40
C ILE A 57 -4.84 2.74 12.49
N ILE A 58 -5.69 2.06 13.26
CA ILE A 58 -6.43 2.68 14.36
C ILE A 58 -5.47 3.24 15.42
N ALA A 59 -4.44 2.47 15.78
CA ALA A 59 -3.40 2.93 16.70
C ALA A 59 -2.69 4.18 16.18
N ARG A 60 -2.43 4.25 14.86
CA ARG A 60 -1.84 5.43 14.24
C ARG A 60 -2.77 6.64 14.31
N PHE A 61 -4.06 6.48 14.07
CA PHE A 61 -5.04 7.57 14.23
C PHE A 61 -5.03 8.22 15.61
N ASN A 62 -4.80 7.42 16.67
CA ASN A 62 -4.70 7.93 18.04
C ASN A 62 -3.40 8.71 18.32
N ALA A 63 -2.36 8.51 17.51
CA ALA A 63 -1.05 9.17 17.63
C ALA A 63 -0.89 10.39 16.71
N LEU A 64 -1.94 10.78 15.96
CA LEU A 64 -1.86 11.88 14.99
C LEU A 64 -1.85 13.25 15.68
N PRO A 65 -1.15 14.25 15.09
CA PRO A 65 -1.20 15.61 15.58
C PRO A 65 -2.62 16.17 15.47
N LYS A 66 -3.08 16.82 16.55
CA LYS A 66 -4.42 17.43 16.63
C LYS A 66 -4.63 18.62 15.67
N GLU A 67 -3.54 19.11 15.08
CA GLU A 67 -3.51 20.18 14.08
C GLU A 67 -4.23 19.78 12.78
N VAL A 68 -4.29 18.48 12.50
CA VAL A 68 -5.04 17.93 11.36
C VAL A 68 -6.28 17.23 11.88
N THR A 69 -7.45 17.76 11.52
CA THR A 69 -8.75 17.14 11.85
C THR A 69 -8.81 15.71 11.32
N SER A 70 -9.37 14.77 12.10
CA SER A 70 -9.43 13.33 11.75
C SER A 70 -10.00 13.04 10.36
N SER A 71 -10.93 13.86 9.85
CA SER A 71 -11.53 13.75 8.51
C SER A 71 -10.60 14.13 7.35
N LYS A 72 -9.46 14.78 7.62
CA LYS A 72 -8.49 15.20 6.61
C LYS A 72 -7.34 14.22 6.43
N TRP A 73 -7.38 13.10 7.13
CA TRP A 73 -6.39 12.04 7.02
C TRP A 73 -6.83 10.99 6.00
N ASN A 74 -5.89 10.58 5.16
CA ASN A 74 -6.07 9.56 4.15
C ASN A 74 -5.13 8.39 4.46
N VAL A 75 -5.65 7.17 4.35
CA VAL A 75 -4.85 5.94 4.41
C VAL A 75 -4.35 5.63 3.01
N LEU A 76 -3.03 5.56 2.85
CA LEU A 76 -2.39 5.26 1.57
C LEU A 76 -1.68 3.92 1.68
N ARG A 77 -2.11 2.96 0.84
CA ARG A 77 -1.56 1.61 0.80
C ARG A 77 -0.40 1.52 -0.20
N VAL A 78 0.63 0.80 0.20
CA VAL A 78 1.87 0.59 -0.54
C VAL A 78 2.35 -0.85 -0.38
N ALA A 79 3.16 -1.30 -1.33
CA ALA A 79 3.65 -2.67 -1.36
C ALA A 79 4.72 -2.95 -0.28
N SER A 80 5.48 -1.94 0.13
CA SER A 80 6.56 -2.08 1.12
C SER A 80 6.88 -0.78 1.86
N LYS A 81 7.68 -0.85 2.93
CA LYS A 81 8.17 0.34 3.66
C LYS A 81 9.13 1.18 2.82
N GLU A 82 9.92 0.54 1.97
CA GLU A 82 10.86 1.18 1.05
C GLU A 82 10.08 2.01 0.03
N GLU A 83 8.99 1.45 -0.50
CA GLU A 83 8.09 2.16 -1.40
C GLU A 83 7.42 3.36 -0.72
N ALA A 84 6.99 3.22 0.53
CA ALA A 84 6.46 4.34 1.31
C ALA A 84 7.49 5.46 1.47
N THR A 85 8.74 5.10 1.76
CA THR A 85 9.85 6.04 1.94
C THR A 85 10.19 6.74 0.63
N ARG A 86 10.18 6.01 -0.48
CA ARG A 86 10.36 6.56 -1.83
C ARG A 86 9.26 7.57 -2.15
N GLN A 87 8.00 7.20 -1.96
CA GLN A 87 6.86 8.11 -2.18
C GLN A 87 6.91 9.34 -1.27
N PHE A 88 7.34 9.21 -0.01
CA PHE A 88 7.56 10.35 0.88
C PHE A 88 8.65 11.30 0.35
N ASN A 89 9.78 10.77 -0.11
CA ASN A 89 10.87 11.59 -0.66
C ASN A 89 10.44 12.30 -1.95
N GLU A 90 9.78 11.59 -2.86
CA GLU A 90 9.22 12.16 -4.09
C GLU A 90 8.18 13.25 -3.79
N MET A 91 7.34 13.02 -2.78
CA MET A 91 6.38 14.01 -2.28
C MET A 91 7.10 15.24 -1.71
N GLY A 92 8.11 15.06 -0.86
CA GLY A 92 8.90 16.15 -0.31
C GLY A 92 9.45 17.06 -1.41
N SER A 93 10.06 16.49 -2.46
CA SER A 93 10.56 17.25 -3.60
C SER A 93 9.46 17.95 -4.40
N LYS A 94 8.34 17.28 -4.67
CA LYS A 94 7.21 17.85 -5.43
C LYS A 94 6.46 18.95 -4.68
N TYR A 95 6.36 18.86 -3.36
CA TYR A 95 5.65 19.82 -2.53
C TYR A 95 6.54 21.02 -2.17
N ALA A 96 7.85 20.81 -2.03
CA ALA A 96 8.81 21.88 -1.82
C ALA A 96 8.80 22.92 -2.97
N THR A 97 8.69 22.47 -4.24
CA THR A 97 8.58 23.38 -5.39
C THR A 97 7.29 24.22 -5.41
N ARG A 98 6.30 23.84 -4.59
CA ARG A 98 5.02 24.55 -4.42
C ARG A 98 4.96 25.38 -3.14
N GLY A 99 6.07 25.48 -2.41
CA GLY A 99 6.12 26.16 -1.11
C GLY A 99 5.35 25.44 0.00
N ILE A 100 5.05 24.15 -0.19
CA ILE A 100 4.32 23.35 0.80
C ILE A 100 5.33 22.58 1.67
N THR A 101 5.17 22.68 2.98
CA THR A 101 6.01 21.96 3.94
C THR A 101 5.46 20.56 4.17
N VAL A 102 6.33 19.54 4.08
CA VAL A 102 5.99 18.14 4.41
C VAL A 102 6.72 17.74 5.69
N LYS A 103 5.99 17.25 6.70
CA LYS A 103 6.52 16.82 8.00
C LYS A 103 6.24 15.34 8.22
N LYS A 104 7.25 14.62 8.74
CA LYS A 104 7.09 13.24 9.18
C LYS A 104 6.59 13.19 10.62
N VAL A 105 5.58 12.38 10.88
CA VAL A 105 5.04 12.10 12.22
C VAL A 105 5.49 10.70 12.64
N GLN A 106 6.13 10.59 13.79
CA GLN A 106 6.59 9.31 14.34
C GLN A 106 5.47 8.51 14.99
#